data_AF-A0A3L7PFV0-F1
#
_entry.id   AF-A0A3L7PFV0-F1
#
_cell.length_a   1.000
_cell.length_b   1.000
_cell.length_c   1.000
_cell.angle_alpha   90.00
_cell.angle_beta   90.00
_cell.angle_gamma   90.00
#
_symmetry.space_group_name_H-M   'P 1'
#
loop_
_entity.id
_entity.type
_entity.pdbx_description
1 polymer ?
#
loop_
_entity_poly.entity_id
_entity_poly.type
_entity_poly.pdbx_seq_one_letter_code
_entity_poly.pdbx_strand_id
1 'polypeptide(L)'
;MWVLFAVIALLGANSTYLAAVTFHSWFDGRTYENWFYMLMFAGHLVLGLVLVVPFIVFIGIHLLNTRMRKNKRAIRVGYALLIASIVLLVSGLMLMRVDLGGKGSSALVIKDAATRSIVYWSHIGAPLFCVWLYWLHRLAGPKIKWKLGLGYAGLVGVATAGLIALHNQDPRGWNQAGPKEGADKYFFPSLARTKTGNFIPAKALMNDDYCLKCHQDAYKGWYHSSHHMSSFNNPAYLASVRETREVSLKRDGDVRGSRFCAGCHDPVPFFSGAFDD
;
A
#
# COMPACT_ATOMS: atom_id res chain seq x y z
N MET A 1 2.53 2.31 -29.60
CA MET A 1 3.31 3.50 -29.18
C MET A 1 2.58 4.34 -28.13
N TRP A 2 1.29 4.67 -28.32
CA TRP A 2 0.50 5.46 -27.37
C TRP A 2 0.35 4.83 -25.98
N VAL A 3 0.14 3.51 -25.92
CA VAL A 3 0.06 2.76 -24.65
C VAL A 3 1.31 2.96 -23.80
N LEU A 4 2.50 2.90 -24.41
CA LEU A 4 3.77 3.09 -23.69
C LEU A 4 3.87 4.49 -23.07
N PHE A 5 3.47 5.53 -23.81
CA PHE A 5 3.45 6.89 -23.30
C PHE A 5 2.45 7.07 -22.15
N ALA A 6 1.29 6.41 -22.22
CA ALA A 6 0.32 6.42 -21.15
C ALA A 6 0.86 5.74 -19.88
N VAL A 7 1.50 4.57 -20.01
CA VAL A 7 2.11 3.86 -18.87
C VAL A 7 3.24 4.68 -18.23
N ILE A 8 4.08 5.33 -19.04
CA ILE A 8 5.13 6.23 -18.54
C ILE A 8 4.53 7.45 -17.83
N ALA A 9 3.45 8.03 -18.37
CA ALA A 9 2.74 9.14 -17.72
C ALA A 9 2.15 8.73 -16.37
N LEU A 10 1.52 7.55 -16.31
CA LEU A 10 0.97 7.00 -15.07
C LEU A 10 2.07 6.73 -14.04
N LEU A 11 3.18 6.11 -14.46
CA LEU A 11 4.32 5.89 -13.58
C LEU A 11 4.90 7.23 -13.08
N GLY A 12 4.99 8.24 -13.95
CA GLY A 12 5.42 9.60 -13.59
C GLY A 12 4.52 10.22 -12.53
N ALA A 13 3.20 10.25 -12.76
CA ALA A 13 2.22 10.77 -11.82
C ALA A 13 2.28 10.04 -10.47
N ASN A 14 2.30 8.71 -10.51
CA ASN A 14 2.44 7.86 -9.34
C ASN A 14 3.73 8.15 -8.55
N SER A 15 4.87 8.27 -9.23
CA SER A 15 6.17 8.59 -8.59
C SER A 15 6.15 9.98 -7.94
N THR A 16 5.58 10.98 -8.62
CA THR A 16 5.45 12.34 -8.05
C THR A 16 4.53 12.37 -6.84
N TYR A 17 3.44 11.61 -6.86
CA TYR A 17 2.54 11.44 -5.73
C TYR A 17 3.26 10.80 -4.52
N LEU A 18 3.97 9.68 -4.74
CA LEU A 18 4.70 9.00 -3.67
C LEU A 18 5.75 9.93 -3.05
N ALA A 19 6.54 10.60 -3.89
CA ALA A 19 7.53 11.57 -3.44
C ALA A 19 6.89 12.73 -2.65
N ALA A 20 5.74 13.24 -3.09
CA ALA A 20 5.05 14.32 -2.40
C ALA A 20 4.55 13.91 -1.00
N VAL A 21 3.93 12.74 -0.87
CA VAL A 21 3.45 12.22 0.43
C VAL A 21 4.62 11.92 1.36
N THR A 22 5.67 11.26 0.86
CA THR A 22 6.88 10.97 1.66
C THR A 22 7.55 12.26 2.13
N PHE A 23 7.66 13.27 1.24
CA PHE A 23 8.21 14.57 1.59
C PHE A 23 7.37 15.29 2.65
N HIS A 24 6.05 15.27 2.50
CA HIS A 24 5.14 15.87 3.48
C HIS A 24 5.26 15.19 4.86
N SER A 25 5.37 13.87 4.89
CA SER A 25 5.61 13.12 6.13
C SER A 25 6.94 13.45 6.80
N TRP A 26 7.99 13.59 6.00
CA TRP A 26 9.31 14.00 6.49
C TRP A 26 9.29 15.45 7.04
N PHE A 27 8.63 16.36 6.35
CA PHE A 27 8.56 17.78 6.71
C PHE A 27 7.78 18.02 8.01
N ASP A 28 6.62 17.36 8.18
CA ASP A 28 5.76 17.52 9.36
C ASP A 28 6.17 16.62 10.55
N GLY A 29 7.05 15.65 10.33
CA GLY A 29 7.38 14.61 11.31
C GLY A 29 6.20 13.67 11.63
N ARG A 30 5.17 13.61 10.78
CA ARG A 30 3.97 12.79 10.94
C ARG A 30 3.83 11.78 9.80
N THR A 31 3.32 10.59 10.09
CA THR A 31 3.09 9.58 9.04
C THR A 31 1.78 9.83 8.31
N TYR A 32 1.87 10.08 6.99
CA TYR A 32 0.75 10.20 6.07
C TYR A 32 0.64 8.99 5.13
N GLU A 33 1.50 7.98 5.29
CA GLU A 33 1.48 6.75 4.50
C GLU A 33 0.25 5.88 4.86
N ASN A 34 -0.86 6.15 4.19
CA ASN A 34 -2.13 5.45 4.42
C ASN A 34 -2.34 4.26 3.48
N TRP A 35 -3.52 3.65 3.52
CA TRP A 35 -3.86 2.52 2.66
C TRP A 35 -3.75 2.84 1.16
N PHE A 36 -4.16 4.05 0.73
CA PHE A 36 -4.05 4.49 -0.65
C PHE A 36 -2.59 4.65 -1.09
N TYR A 37 -1.73 5.17 -0.20
CA TYR A 37 -0.28 5.20 -0.44
C TYR A 37 0.29 3.80 -0.69
N MET A 38 -0.11 2.79 0.09
CA MET A 38 0.36 1.42 -0.10
C MET A 38 -0.10 0.83 -1.44
N LEU A 39 -1.32 1.14 -1.89
CA LEU A 39 -1.79 0.77 -3.24
C LEU A 39 -0.97 1.46 -4.34
N MET A 40 -0.68 2.75 -4.19
CA MET A 40 0.14 3.48 -5.15
C MET A 40 1.57 2.97 -5.17
N PHE A 41 2.13 2.58 -4.03
CA PHE A 41 3.43 1.93 -3.96
C PHE A 41 3.43 0.58 -4.69
N ALA A 42 2.41 -0.26 -4.47
CA ALA A 42 2.26 -1.50 -5.23
C ALA A 42 2.09 -1.24 -6.74
N GLY A 43 1.30 -0.23 -7.10
CA GLY A 43 1.13 0.22 -8.48
C GLY A 43 2.44 0.67 -9.12
N HIS A 44 3.30 1.38 -8.37
CA HIS A 44 4.63 1.78 -8.82
C HIS A 44 5.47 0.57 -9.23
N LEU A 45 5.49 -0.47 -8.37
CA LEU A 45 6.23 -1.70 -8.63
C LEU A 45 5.72 -2.41 -9.89
N VAL A 46 4.40 -2.57 -10.03
CA VAL A 46 3.80 -3.24 -11.19
C VAL A 46 4.08 -2.45 -12.48
N LEU A 47 3.83 -1.14 -12.47
CA LEU A 47 4.07 -0.27 -13.64
C LEU A 47 5.55 -0.26 -14.02
N GLY A 48 6.45 -0.20 -13.03
CA GLY A 48 7.89 -0.30 -13.22
C GLY A 48 8.28 -1.61 -13.91
N LEU A 49 7.85 -2.74 -13.37
CA LEU A 49 8.12 -4.07 -13.94
C LEU A 49 7.60 -4.22 -15.38
N VAL A 50 6.37 -3.73 -15.65
CA VAL A 50 5.78 -3.72 -16.99
C VAL A 50 6.63 -2.93 -17.99
N LEU A 51 7.29 -1.85 -17.55
CA LEU A 51 8.13 -1.03 -18.41
C LEU A 51 9.55 -1.58 -18.63
N VAL A 52 10.04 -2.49 -17.79
CA VAL A 52 11.40 -3.06 -17.91
C VAL A 52 11.60 -3.71 -19.29
N VAL A 53 10.71 -4.61 -19.70
CA VAL A 53 10.87 -5.37 -20.95
C VAL A 53 10.80 -4.47 -22.20
N PRO A 54 9.76 -3.62 -22.38
CA PRO A 54 9.72 -2.69 -23.50
C PRO A 54 10.93 -1.76 -23.56
N PHE A 55 11.44 -1.33 -22.39
CA PHE A 55 12.60 -0.46 -22.31
C PHE A 55 13.90 -1.15 -22.75
N ILE A 56 14.14 -2.39 -22.31
CA ILE A 56 15.28 -3.21 -22.75
C ILE A 56 15.25 -3.44 -24.26
N VAL A 57 14.07 -3.80 -24.80
CA VAL A 57 13.88 -3.98 -26.25
C VAL A 57 14.17 -2.69 -27.01
N PHE A 58 13.66 -1.56 -26.52
CA PHE A 58 13.93 -0.24 -27.11
C PHE A 58 15.43 0.09 -27.13
N ILE A 59 16.15 -0.13 -26.02
CA ILE A 59 17.59 0.09 -25.95
C ILE A 59 18.32 -0.77 -26.97
N GLY A 60 18.01 -2.08 -27.04
CA GLY A 60 18.66 -3.00 -27.97
C GLY A 60 18.51 -2.55 -29.42
N ILE A 61 17.27 -2.26 -29.83
CA ILE A 61 16.98 -1.74 -31.19
C ILE A 61 17.68 -0.39 -31.42
N HIS A 62 17.67 0.50 -30.44
CA HIS A 62 18.28 1.82 -30.55
C HIS A 62 19.80 1.74 -30.76
N LEU A 63 20.50 0.90 -29.99
CA LEU A 63 21.94 0.68 -30.12
C LEU A 63 22.30 0.08 -31.50
N LEU A 64 21.55 -0.93 -31.95
CA LEU A 64 21.76 -1.55 -33.26
C LEU A 64 21.57 -0.54 -34.41
N ASN A 65 20.54 0.30 -34.32
CA ASN A 65 20.23 1.30 -35.35
C ASN A 65 21.19 2.50 -35.34
N THR A 66 21.94 2.72 -34.25
CA THR A 66 22.83 3.88 -34.11
C THR A 66 24.31 3.54 -34.20
N ARG A 67 24.68 2.26 -34.29
CA ARG A 67 26.08 1.77 -34.36
C ARG A 67 26.92 2.41 -35.47
N MET A 68 26.31 2.80 -36.59
CA MET A 68 26.98 3.39 -37.75
C MET A 68 26.98 4.92 -37.77
N ARG A 69 26.38 5.59 -36.77
CA ARG A 69 26.32 7.05 -36.73
C ARG A 69 27.69 7.64 -36.37
N LYS A 70 28.05 8.77 -36.99
CA LYS A 70 29.36 9.41 -36.80
C LYS A 70 29.40 10.49 -35.71
N ASN A 71 28.25 10.92 -35.18
CA ASN A 71 28.19 11.97 -34.16
C ASN A 71 28.65 11.44 -32.78
N LYS A 72 29.95 11.53 -32.51
CA LYS A 72 30.58 11.06 -31.26
C LYS A 72 30.06 11.76 -30.00
N ARG A 73 29.55 12.99 -30.10
CA ARG A 73 28.97 13.70 -28.94
C ARG A 73 27.63 13.09 -28.56
N ALA A 74 26.73 12.91 -29.52
CA ALA A 74 25.43 12.28 -29.30
C ALA A 74 25.59 10.85 -28.75
N ILE A 75 26.53 10.07 -29.30
CA ILE A 75 26.81 8.70 -28.84
C ILE A 75 27.28 8.66 -27.37
N ARG A 76 28.20 9.55 -26.98
CA ARG A 76 28.68 9.62 -25.58
C ARG A 76 27.55 9.96 -24.60
N VAL A 77 26.72 10.94 -24.92
CA VAL A 77 25.56 11.29 -24.09
C VAL A 77 24.55 10.14 -24.07
N GLY A 78 24.37 9.43 -25.18
CA GLY A 78 23.52 8.25 -25.27
C GLY A 78 23.97 7.12 -24.34
N TYR A 79 25.28 6.83 -24.29
CA TYR A 79 25.82 5.86 -23.33
C TYR A 79 25.68 6.32 -21.88
N ALA A 80 25.89 7.61 -21.58
CA ALA A 80 25.65 8.15 -20.25
C ALA A 80 24.17 7.99 -19.82
N LEU A 81 23.23 8.27 -20.72
CA LEU A 81 21.80 8.08 -20.49
C LEU A 81 21.47 6.59 -20.28
N LEU A 82 22.09 5.69 -21.06
CA LEU A 82 21.94 4.24 -20.88
C LEU A 82 22.40 3.80 -19.49
N ILE A 83 23.58 4.23 -19.05
CA ILE A 83 24.11 3.92 -17.71
C ILE A 83 23.17 4.44 -16.62
N ALA A 84 22.73 5.70 -16.70
CA ALA A 84 21.79 6.27 -15.74
C ALA A 84 20.46 5.50 -15.69
N SER A 85 19.98 5.04 -16.86
CA SER A 85 18.75 4.23 -16.94
C SER A 85 18.93 2.83 -16.35
N ILE A 86 20.10 2.21 -16.56
CA ILE A 86 20.44 0.92 -15.92
C ILE A 86 20.48 1.10 -14.40
N VAL A 87 21.10 2.18 -13.89
CA VAL A 87 21.10 2.49 -12.45
C VAL A 87 19.67 2.63 -11.93
N LEU A 88 18.79 3.35 -12.64
CA LEU A 88 17.38 3.48 -12.25
C LEU A 88 16.68 2.11 -12.15
N LEU A 89 16.82 1.25 -13.17
CA LEU A 89 16.17 -0.06 -13.19
C LEU A 89 16.73 -1.02 -12.13
N VAL A 90 18.05 -1.12 -12.05
CA VAL A 90 18.73 -2.00 -11.08
C VAL A 90 18.43 -1.55 -9.66
N SER A 91 18.50 -0.24 -9.37
CA SER A 91 18.14 0.27 -8.04
C SER A 91 16.67 0.01 -7.69
N GLY A 92 15.75 0.13 -8.65
CA GLY A 92 14.34 -0.20 -8.46
C GLY A 92 14.14 -1.67 -8.10
N LEU A 93 14.77 -2.58 -8.85
CA LEU A 93 14.72 -4.03 -8.59
C LEU A 93 15.38 -4.39 -7.24
N MET A 94 16.48 -3.74 -6.89
CA MET A 94 17.19 -3.96 -5.62
C MET A 94 16.42 -3.46 -4.39
N LEU A 95 15.52 -2.50 -4.54
CA LEU A 95 14.65 -2.03 -3.46
C LEU A 95 13.41 -2.90 -3.26
N MET A 96 13.12 -3.82 -4.18
CA MET A 96 11.97 -4.71 -4.08
C MET A 96 12.13 -5.67 -2.90
N ARG A 97 11.17 -5.63 -1.97
CA ARG A 97 11.10 -6.59 -0.87
C ARG A 97 10.18 -7.74 -1.24
N VAL A 98 10.68 -8.65 -2.09
CA VAL A 98 9.95 -9.88 -2.43
C VAL A 98 10.54 -11.02 -1.61
N ASP A 99 9.69 -11.60 -0.76
CA ASP A 99 9.94 -12.90 -0.16
C ASP A 99 9.34 -13.95 -1.09
N LEU A 100 10.18 -14.69 -1.80
CA LEU A 100 9.75 -15.72 -2.75
C LEU A 100 9.43 -17.07 -2.07
N GLY A 101 9.20 -17.07 -0.74
CA GLY A 101 8.55 -18.20 -0.06
C GLY A 101 9.38 -19.48 -0.02
N GLY A 102 10.70 -19.36 0.05
CA GLY A 102 11.61 -20.47 0.34
C GLY A 102 12.28 -20.24 1.69
N LYS A 103 12.29 -21.25 2.57
CA LYS A 103 12.92 -21.24 3.90
C LYS A 103 14.20 -20.37 3.94
N GLY A 104 14.09 -19.15 4.47
CA GLY A 104 15.22 -18.27 4.75
C GLY A 104 15.81 -17.46 3.58
N SER A 105 15.26 -17.50 2.37
CA SER A 105 15.80 -16.74 1.22
C SER A 105 15.04 -15.43 0.96
N SER A 106 15.38 -14.40 1.75
CA SER A 106 15.07 -13.02 1.40
C SER A 106 15.96 -12.56 0.24
N ALA A 107 15.70 -13.08 -0.98
CA ALA A 107 16.63 -13.01 -2.12
C ALA A 107 16.93 -11.57 -2.60
N LEU A 108 16.04 -10.61 -2.34
CA LEU A 108 16.21 -9.19 -2.71
C LEU A 108 16.05 -8.22 -1.53
N VAL A 109 16.14 -8.69 -0.28
CA VAL A 109 16.03 -7.78 0.88
C VAL A 109 17.41 -7.29 1.29
N ILE A 110 17.71 -6.03 0.98
CA ILE A 110 18.89 -5.35 1.52
C ILE A 110 18.67 -5.08 3.01
N LYS A 111 19.34 -5.87 3.85
CA LYS A 111 19.30 -5.74 5.32
C LYS A 111 20.17 -4.60 5.82
N ASP A 112 21.30 -4.35 5.16
CA ASP A 112 22.23 -3.29 5.53
C ASP A 112 21.66 -1.89 5.26
N ALA A 113 21.68 -1.03 6.29
CA ALA A 113 21.06 0.28 6.25
C ALA A 113 21.79 1.24 5.30
N ALA A 114 23.12 1.20 5.28
CA ALA A 114 23.93 2.07 4.43
C ALA A 114 23.71 1.75 2.94
N THR A 115 23.80 0.48 2.58
CA THR A 115 23.53 -0.02 1.22
C THR A 115 22.12 0.34 0.78
N ARG A 116 21.12 0.14 1.63
CA ARG A 116 19.72 0.49 1.31
C ARG A 116 19.55 1.97 1.06
N SER A 117 20.21 2.83 1.85
CA SER A 117 20.18 4.28 1.67
C SER A 117 20.80 4.69 0.33
N ILE A 118 21.97 4.14 -0.01
CA ILE A 118 22.65 4.43 -1.29
C ILE A 118 21.76 4.04 -2.47
N VAL A 119 21.17 2.84 -2.45
CA VAL A 119 20.29 2.36 -3.52
C VAL A 119 19.03 3.23 -3.61
N TYR A 120 18.43 3.60 -2.47
CA TYR A 120 17.26 4.48 -2.41
C TYR A 120 17.53 5.86 -3.03
N TRP A 121 18.61 6.53 -2.62
CA TRP A 121 18.98 7.83 -3.18
C TRP A 121 19.39 7.73 -4.65
N SER A 122 20.02 6.63 -5.05
CA SER A 122 20.30 6.36 -6.47
C SER A 122 19.01 6.24 -7.27
N HIS A 123 17.99 5.56 -6.74
CA HIS A 123 16.70 5.38 -7.40
C HIS A 123 15.92 6.70 -7.54
N ILE A 124 16.03 7.60 -6.54
CA ILE A 124 15.40 8.93 -6.58
C ILE A 124 16.17 9.89 -7.51
N GLY A 125 17.50 9.85 -7.49
CA GLY A 125 18.33 10.75 -8.29
C GLY A 125 18.39 10.37 -9.77
N ALA A 126 18.47 9.07 -10.08
CA ALA A 126 18.58 8.57 -11.45
C ALA A 126 17.51 9.10 -12.44
N PRO A 127 16.21 9.20 -12.12
CA PRO A 127 15.22 9.73 -13.05
C PRO A 127 15.46 11.21 -13.36
N LEU A 128 15.89 12.02 -12.39
CA LEU A 128 16.27 13.42 -12.62
C LEU A 128 17.47 13.53 -13.59
N PHE A 129 18.49 12.69 -13.36
CA PHE A 129 19.63 12.59 -14.28
C PHE A 129 19.21 12.10 -15.67
N CYS A 130 18.29 11.14 -15.77
CA CYS A 130 17.79 10.64 -17.05
C CYS A 130 17.05 11.72 -17.83
N VAL A 131 16.22 12.53 -17.19
CA VAL A 131 15.52 13.65 -17.84
C VAL A 131 16.52 14.68 -18.36
N TRP A 132 17.51 15.06 -17.55
CA TRP A 132 18.55 16.00 -17.94
C TRP A 132 19.42 15.47 -19.10
N LEU A 133 19.91 14.22 -19.00
CA LEU A 133 20.70 13.57 -20.05
C LEU A 133 19.89 13.35 -21.33
N TYR A 134 18.60 13.04 -21.22
CA TYR A 134 17.71 12.95 -22.38
C TYR A 134 17.59 14.30 -23.10
N TRP A 135 17.45 15.40 -22.35
CA TRP A 135 17.44 16.73 -22.95
C TRP A 135 18.74 17.02 -23.70
N LEU A 136 19.90 16.79 -23.09
CA LEU A 136 21.22 16.95 -23.73
C LEU A 136 21.38 16.05 -24.96
N HIS A 137 20.91 14.79 -24.89
CA HIS A 137 20.95 13.85 -26.00
C HIS A 137 20.11 14.35 -27.19
N ARG A 138 18.97 15.00 -26.93
CA ARG A 138 18.09 15.58 -27.95
C ARG A 138 18.59 16.91 -28.51
N LEU A 139 19.40 17.68 -27.77
CA LEU A 139 20.09 18.86 -28.33
C LEU A 139 21.07 18.49 -29.44
N ALA A 140 21.71 17.31 -29.33
CA ALA A 140 22.61 16.77 -30.35
C ALA A 140 21.89 15.96 -31.46
N GLY A 141 20.55 15.88 -31.41
CA GLY A 141 19.71 15.05 -32.29
C GLY A 141 18.46 15.80 -32.79
N PRO A 142 17.37 15.09 -33.11
CA PRO A 142 16.13 15.73 -33.56
C PRO A 142 15.51 16.60 -32.45
N LYS A 143 14.97 17.76 -32.84
CA LYS A 143 14.38 18.73 -31.90
C LYS A 143 13.29 18.10 -31.03
N ILE A 144 13.15 18.58 -29.79
CA ILE A 144 12.07 18.19 -28.88
C ILE A 144 10.77 18.85 -29.34
N LYS A 145 9.68 18.07 -29.39
CA LYS A 145 8.34 18.61 -29.66
C LYS A 145 7.74 19.13 -28.36
N TRP A 146 8.09 20.36 -27.98
CA TRP A 146 7.69 20.98 -26.71
C TRP A 146 6.18 20.99 -26.45
N LYS A 147 5.35 21.13 -27.49
CA LYS A 147 3.88 21.03 -27.35
C LYS A 147 3.43 19.69 -26.75
N LEU A 148 4.02 18.57 -27.19
CA LEU A 148 3.72 17.26 -26.62
C LEU A 148 4.28 17.13 -25.19
N GLY A 149 5.47 17.70 -24.94
CA GLY A 149 6.08 17.69 -23.60
C GLY A 149 5.23 18.45 -22.57
N LEU A 150 4.72 19.63 -22.93
CA LEU A 150 3.80 20.40 -22.08
C LEU A 150 2.48 19.67 -21.86
N GLY A 151 1.90 19.06 -22.91
CA GLY A 151 0.69 18.24 -22.77
C GLY A 151 0.89 17.05 -21.82
N TYR A 152 2.04 16.37 -21.92
CA TYR A 152 2.41 15.30 -21.01
C TYR A 152 2.58 15.79 -19.57
N ALA A 153 3.30 16.90 -19.36
CA ALA A 153 3.49 17.47 -18.03
C ALA A 153 2.15 17.91 -17.39
N GLY A 154 1.25 18.50 -18.18
CA GLY A 154 -0.10 18.85 -17.75
C GLY A 154 -0.91 17.62 -17.33
N LEU A 155 -0.88 16.55 -18.14
CA LEU A 155 -1.57 15.29 -17.81
C LEU A 155 -1.05 14.68 -16.51
N VAL A 156 0.27 14.62 -16.34
CA VAL A 156 0.92 14.13 -15.11
C VAL A 156 0.50 15.00 -13.92
N GLY A 157 0.53 16.32 -14.04
CA GLY A 157 0.11 17.24 -12.97
C GLY A 157 -1.36 17.05 -12.55
N VAL A 158 -2.28 16.94 -13.52
CA VAL A 158 -3.70 16.67 -13.25
C VAL A 158 -3.89 15.31 -12.60
N ALA A 159 -3.21 14.27 -13.10
CA ALA A 159 -3.28 12.94 -12.51
C ALA A 159 -2.75 12.94 -11.07
N THR A 160 -1.61 13.57 -10.80
CA THR A 160 -1.06 13.71 -9.45
C THR A 160 -1.99 14.45 -8.50
N ALA A 161 -2.61 15.55 -8.94
CA ALA A 161 -3.61 16.26 -8.14
C ALA A 161 -4.82 15.38 -7.83
N GLY A 162 -5.29 14.58 -8.79
CA GLY A 162 -6.34 13.58 -8.57
C GLY A 162 -5.93 12.51 -7.55
N LEU A 163 -4.70 12.00 -7.62
CA LEU A 163 -4.17 11.04 -6.65
C LEU A 163 -4.10 11.65 -5.24
N ILE A 164 -3.69 12.91 -5.11
CA ILE A 164 -3.68 13.63 -3.82
C ILE A 164 -5.11 13.83 -3.28
N ALA A 165 -6.07 14.15 -4.14
CA ALA A 165 -7.47 14.25 -3.73
C ALA A 165 -8.01 12.89 -3.22
N LEU A 166 -7.69 11.81 -3.93
CA LEU A 166 -8.07 10.44 -3.54
C LEU A 166 -7.36 9.96 -2.27
N HIS A 167 -6.14 10.44 -1.99
CA HIS A 167 -5.41 10.12 -0.76
C HIS A 167 -6.20 10.47 0.51
N ASN A 168 -6.99 11.55 0.46
CA ASN A 168 -7.80 11.99 1.58
C ASN A 168 -9.15 11.24 1.69
N GLN A 169 -9.39 10.27 0.80
CA GLN A 169 -10.58 9.42 0.83
C GLN A 169 -10.19 8.01 1.28
N ASP A 170 -10.97 7.44 2.20
CA ASP A 170 -10.85 6.03 2.57
C ASP A 170 -12.12 5.27 2.13
N PRO A 171 -12.07 4.56 0.98
CA PRO A 171 -13.20 3.79 0.48
C PRO A 171 -13.70 2.73 1.45
N ARG A 172 -12.86 2.28 2.40
CA ARG A 172 -13.26 1.29 3.41
C ARG A 172 -14.29 1.86 4.39
N GLY A 173 -14.35 3.19 4.52
CA GLY A 173 -15.37 3.89 5.31
C GLY A 173 -16.67 4.15 4.55
N TRP A 174 -16.70 3.95 3.23
CA TRP A 174 -17.91 4.19 2.43
C TRP A 174 -18.97 3.15 2.73
N ASN A 175 -20.19 3.60 3.00
CA ASN A 175 -21.35 2.74 3.30
C ASN A 175 -21.10 1.70 4.40
N GLN A 176 -20.22 2.00 5.37
CA GLN A 176 -20.05 1.12 6.53
C GLN A 176 -21.35 1.04 7.32
N ALA A 177 -21.77 -0.20 7.62
CA ALA A 177 -22.85 -0.43 8.55
C ALA A 177 -22.45 0.06 9.94
N GLY A 178 -23.35 0.77 10.60
CA GLY A 178 -23.17 1.25 11.96
C GLY A 178 -24.40 0.95 12.80
N PRO A 179 -24.28 1.06 14.13
CA PRO A 179 -25.41 0.86 15.03
C PRO A 179 -26.49 1.92 14.78
N LYS A 180 -27.72 1.47 14.49
CA LYS A 180 -28.89 2.37 14.26
C LYS A 180 -29.18 3.29 15.44
N GLU A 181 -28.86 2.83 16.64
CA GLU A 181 -29.08 3.56 17.90
C GLU A 181 -27.93 4.49 18.29
N GLY A 182 -26.90 4.61 17.44
CA GLY A 182 -25.70 5.40 17.71
C GLY A 182 -24.61 4.60 18.43
N ALA A 183 -23.35 4.94 18.15
CA ALA A 183 -22.19 4.22 18.67
C ALA A 183 -22.14 4.20 20.20
N ASP A 184 -22.30 5.35 20.85
CA ASP A 184 -22.24 5.45 22.31
C ASP A 184 -23.29 4.56 23.00
N LYS A 185 -24.48 4.43 22.42
CA LYS A 185 -25.56 3.61 22.98
C LYS A 185 -25.37 2.13 22.70
N TYR A 186 -24.92 1.77 21.50
CA TYR A 186 -24.66 0.37 21.16
C TYR A 186 -23.51 -0.20 21.99
N PHE A 187 -22.43 0.57 22.12
CA PHE A 187 -21.21 0.15 22.82
C PHE A 187 -21.29 0.24 24.35
N PHE A 188 -22.35 0.84 24.88
CA PHE A 188 -22.65 0.80 26.32
C PHE A 188 -23.29 -0.55 26.69
N PRO A 189 -22.96 -1.17 27.84
CA PRO A 189 -22.11 -0.67 28.93
C PRO A 189 -20.64 -1.12 28.92
N SER A 190 -20.15 -1.84 27.90
CA SER A 190 -18.73 -2.26 27.89
C SER A 190 -17.74 -1.13 27.67
N LEU A 191 -18.19 0.01 27.14
CA LEU A 191 -17.37 1.18 26.80
C LEU A 191 -16.31 0.91 25.72
N ALA A 192 -16.32 -0.27 25.10
CA ALA A 192 -15.46 -0.60 23.98
C ALA A 192 -15.86 0.21 22.74
N ARG A 193 -14.93 0.77 21.98
CA ARG A 193 -15.25 1.66 20.85
C ARG A 193 -14.47 1.28 19.61
N THR A 194 -15.08 1.47 18.45
CA THR A 194 -14.35 1.50 17.18
C THR A 194 -13.93 2.94 16.87
N LYS A 195 -12.85 3.11 16.10
CA LYS A 195 -12.35 4.44 15.73
C LYS A 195 -13.40 5.29 15.00
N THR A 196 -14.26 4.65 14.21
CA THR A 196 -15.28 5.32 13.40
C THR A 196 -16.65 5.36 14.06
N GLY A 197 -16.86 4.62 15.16
CA GLY A 197 -18.18 4.36 15.74
C GLY A 197 -19.05 3.38 14.92
N ASN A 198 -18.59 2.96 13.74
CA ASN A 198 -19.27 1.97 12.90
C ASN A 198 -18.82 0.54 13.21
N PHE A 199 -19.53 -0.43 12.66
CA PHE A 199 -19.16 -1.84 12.76
C PHE A 199 -17.93 -2.17 11.90
N ILE A 200 -17.16 -3.15 12.37
CA ILE A 200 -16.05 -3.73 11.64
C ILE A 200 -16.54 -5.05 11.03
N PRO A 201 -16.37 -5.27 9.71
CA PRO A 201 -16.77 -6.53 9.09
C PRO A 201 -16.18 -7.73 9.82
N ALA A 202 -17.00 -8.74 10.18
CA ALA A 202 -16.55 -9.90 10.96
C ALA A 202 -15.35 -10.60 10.31
N LYS A 203 -15.34 -10.74 8.98
CA LYS A 203 -14.21 -11.29 8.21
C LYS A 203 -12.89 -10.55 8.42
N ALA A 204 -12.93 -9.24 8.71
CA ALA A 204 -11.70 -8.49 9.02
C ALA A 204 -11.15 -8.85 10.40
N LEU A 205 -12.03 -9.24 11.34
CA LEU A 205 -11.67 -9.65 12.70
C LEU A 205 -11.35 -11.16 12.80
N MET A 206 -11.87 -11.98 11.89
CA MET A 206 -11.68 -13.43 11.84
C MET A 206 -10.66 -13.83 10.75
N ASN A 207 -9.37 -13.57 10.99
CA ASN A 207 -8.29 -13.84 10.02
C ASN A 207 -7.21 -14.80 10.53
N ASP A 208 -7.56 -15.68 11.47
CA ASP A 208 -6.58 -16.57 12.14
C ASP A 208 -5.86 -17.50 11.14
N ASP A 209 -6.58 -18.03 10.15
CA ASP A 209 -6.02 -18.85 9.07
C ASP A 209 -4.98 -18.12 8.22
N TYR A 210 -5.14 -16.81 8.03
CA TYR A 210 -4.16 -16.00 7.33
C TYR A 210 -2.89 -15.88 8.17
N CYS A 211 -3.02 -15.57 9.46
CA CYS A 211 -1.91 -15.44 10.40
C CYS A 211 -1.14 -16.75 10.58
N LEU A 212 -1.85 -17.88 10.65
CA LEU A 212 -1.29 -19.23 10.81
C LEU A 212 -0.28 -19.60 9.72
N LYS A 213 -0.42 -19.07 8.50
CA LYS A 213 0.50 -19.37 7.38
C LYS A 213 1.95 -18.99 7.69
N CYS A 214 2.17 -17.95 8.50
CA CYS A 214 3.50 -17.43 8.81
C CYS A 214 3.84 -17.43 10.31
N HIS A 215 2.84 -17.53 11.20
CA HIS A 215 3.01 -17.42 12.65
C HIS A 215 2.48 -18.66 13.38
N GLN A 216 2.96 -19.83 13.00
CA GLN A 216 2.49 -21.12 13.52
C GLN A 216 2.67 -21.24 15.04
N ASP A 217 3.81 -20.78 15.58
CA ASP A 217 4.09 -20.91 17.01
C ASP A 217 3.21 -19.98 17.85
N ALA A 218 3.02 -18.73 17.40
CA ALA A 218 2.08 -17.80 18.04
C ALA A 218 0.64 -18.32 17.95
N TYR A 219 0.24 -18.88 16.80
CA TYR A 219 -1.07 -19.51 16.64
C TYR A 219 -1.25 -20.66 17.63
N LYS A 220 -0.28 -21.58 17.75
CA LYS A 220 -0.36 -22.68 18.73
C LYS A 220 -0.51 -22.17 20.16
N GLY A 221 0.24 -21.13 20.53
CA GLY A 221 0.11 -20.49 21.84
C GLY A 221 -1.28 -19.89 22.06
N TRP A 222 -1.79 -19.15 21.09
CA TRP A 222 -3.14 -18.57 21.14
C TRP A 222 -4.24 -19.62 21.18
N TYR A 223 -4.16 -20.67 20.36
CA TYR A 223 -5.18 -21.71 20.21
C TYR A 223 -5.49 -22.44 21.53
N HIS A 224 -4.48 -22.61 22.39
CA HIS A 224 -4.64 -23.21 23.71
C HIS A 224 -4.87 -22.20 24.84
N SER A 225 -4.96 -20.91 24.52
CA SER A 225 -5.10 -19.84 25.52
C SER A 225 -6.56 -19.55 25.88
N SER A 226 -6.73 -18.91 27.04
CA SER A 226 -8.03 -18.35 27.46
C SER A 226 -8.58 -17.30 26.50
N HIS A 227 -7.75 -16.65 25.66
CA HIS A 227 -8.22 -15.69 24.66
C HIS A 227 -8.89 -16.36 23.48
N HIS A 228 -8.40 -17.52 23.03
CA HIS A 228 -9.11 -18.29 22.01
C HIS A 228 -10.43 -18.82 22.57
N MET A 229 -10.44 -19.25 23.84
CA MET A 229 -11.61 -19.77 24.55
C MET A 229 -12.35 -18.69 25.38
N SER A 230 -12.37 -17.44 24.91
CA SER A 230 -12.97 -16.33 25.68
C SER A 230 -14.46 -16.13 25.39
N SER A 231 -14.97 -16.63 24.28
CA SER A 231 -16.33 -16.36 23.78
C SER A 231 -17.25 -17.57 23.97
N PHE A 232 -18.24 -17.74 23.10
CA PHE A 232 -19.25 -18.79 23.16
C PHE A 232 -18.71 -20.22 22.98
N ASN A 233 -17.43 -20.38 22.63
CA ASN A 233 -16.74 -21.66 22.62
C ASN A 233 -16.30 -22.14 24.01
N ASN A 234 -16.51 -21.35 25.06
CA ASN A 234 -16.29 -21.73 26.45
C ASN A 234 -17.64 -21.98 27.17
N PRO A 235 -17.92 -23.21 27.62
CA PRO A 235 -19.20 -23.55 28.23
C PRO A 235 -19.56 -22.73 29.48
N ALA A 236 -18.57 -22.41 30.33
CA ALA A 236 -18.80 -21.66 31.56
C ALA A 236 -19.18 -20.20 31.25
N TYR A 237 -18.47 -19.60 30.29
CA TYR A 237 -18.78 -18.26 29.81
C TYR A 237 -20.16 -18.22 29.13
N LEU A 238 -20.43 -19.17 28.24
CA LEU A 238 -21.71 -19.26 27.53
C LEU A 238 -22.89 -19.37 28.48
N ALA A 239 -22.79 -20.20 29.53
CA ALA A 239 -23.82 -20.30 30.55
C ALA A 239 -24.04 -18.96 31.27
N SER A 240 -22.96 -18.27 31.64
CA SER A 240 -23.01 -16.98 32.34
C SER A 240 -23.68 -15.88 31.50
N VAL A 241 -23.35 -15.80 30.21
CA VAL A 241 -23.97 -14.81 29.30
C VAL A 241 -25.44 -15.12 29.08
N ARG A 242 -25.81 -16.40 28.90
CA ARG A 242 -27.22 -16.80 28.72
C ARG A 242 -28.07 -16.43 29.93
N GLU A 243 -27.60 -16.75 31.13
CA GLU A 243 -28.26 -16.35 32.38
C GLU A 243 -28.39 -14.82 32.48
N THR A 244 -27.30 -14.09 32.20
CA THR A 244 -27.30 -12.61 32.21
C THR A 244 -28.33 -12.05 31.22
N ARG A 245 -28.44 -12.63 30.02
CA ARG A 245 -29.45 -12.23 29.02
C ARG A 245 -30.86 -12.51 29.51
N GLU A 246 -31.11 -13.68 30.11
CA GLU A 246 -32.43 -14.04 30.66
C GLU A 246 -32.85 -13.09 31.79
N VAL A 247 -31.95 -12.82 32.74
CA VAL A 247 -32.20 -11.89 33.84
C VAL A 247 -32.41 -10.46 33.34
N SER A 248 -31.58 -9.99 32.41
CA SER A 248 -31.72 -8.64 31.82
C SER A 248 -33.05 -8.51 31.07
N LEU A 249 -33.44 -9.53 30.31
CA LEU A 249 -34.71 -9.52 29.57
C LEU A 249 -35.92 -9.45 30.51
N LYS A 250 -35.90 -10.20 31.62
CA LYS A 250 -36.96 -10.15 32.64
C LYS A 250 -37.01 -8.81 33.39
N ARG A 251 -35.85 -8.19 33.67
CA ARG A 251 -35.74 -6.95 34.46
C ARG A 251 -36.00 -5.70 33.63
N ASP A 252 -35.38 -5.61 32.45
CA ASP A 252 -35.25 -4.39 31.65
C ASP A 252 -35.98 -4.48 30.30
N GLY A 253 -36.44 -5.68 29.89
CA GLY A 253 -37.10 -5.90 28.61
C GLY A 253 -36.15 -6.02 27.41
N ASP A 254 -34.83 -6.05 27.63
CA ASP A 254 -33.82 -6.28 26.59
C ASP A 254 -32.60 -7.06 27.11
N VAL A 255 -31.73 -7.51 26.19
CA VAL A 255 -30.54 -8.32 26.50
C VAL A 255 -29.26 -7.48 26.61
N ARG A 256 -29.35 -6.15 26.53
CA ARG A 256 -28.19 -5.26 26.36
C ARG A 256 -27.27 -5.22 27.56
N GLY A 257 -27.74 -5.61 28.74
CA GLY A 257 -26.89 -5.83 29.91
C GLY A 257 -25.72 -6.77 29.63
N SER A 258 -25.92 -7.77 28.76
CA SER A 258 -24.85 -8.71 28.36
C SER A 258 -23.74 -8.08 27.51
N ARG A 259 -23.98 -6.91 26.90
CA ARG A 259 -22.95 -6.17 26.12
C ARG A 259 -21.78 -5.73 26.99
N PHE A 260 -21.94 -5.64 28.32
CA PHE A 260 -20.83 -5.41 29.26
C PHE A 260 -19.70 -6.41 29.06
N CYS A 261 -20.05 -7.68 28.92
CA CYS A 261 -19.10 -8.78 28.76
C CYS A 261 -18.49 -8.80 27.35
N ALA A 262 -19.29 -8.40 26.35
CA ALA A 262 -18.96 -8.53 24.92
C ALA A 262 -17.74 -7.72 24.49
N GLY A 263 -17.47 -6.58 25.15
CA GLY A 263 -16.30 -5.75 24.84
C GLY A 263 -14.96 -6.44 25.07
N CYS A 264 -14.91 -7.43 25.96
CA CYS A 264 -13.69 -8.18 26.28
C CYS A 264 -13.74 -9.63 25.75
N HIS A 265 -14.90 -10.28 25.85
CA HIS A 265 -15.03 -11.71 25.58
C HIS A 265 -15.47 -12.02 24.15
N ASP A 266 -16.32 -11.18 23.56
CA ASP A 266 -16.95 -11.41 22.26
C ASP A 266 -16.67 -10.28 21.25
N PRO A 267 -15.39 -9.87 21.06
CA PRO A 267 -15.07 -8.72 20.23
C PRO A 267 -15.54 -8.89 18.79
N VAL A 268 -15.50 -10.11 18.24
CA VAL A 268 -15.94 -10.39 16.87
C VAL A 268 -17.43 -10.11 16.67
N PRO A 269 -18.38 -10.80 17.34
CA PRO A 269 -19.79 -10.51 17.16
C PRO A 269 -20.16 -9.10 17.65
N PHE A 270 -19.49 -8.57 18.69
CA PHE A 270 -19.83 -7.25 19.21
C PHE A 270 -19.46 -6.12 18.25
N PHE A 271 -18.22 -6.07 17.75
CA PHE A 271 -17.79 -5.04 16.82
C PHE A 271 -18.37 -5.23 15.40
N SER A 272 -18.85 -6.41 15.05
CA SER A 272 -19.51 -6.65 13.76
C SER A 272 -21.02 -6.36 13.77
N GLY A 273 -21.61 -6.08 14.93
CA GLY A 273 -23.03 -5.78 15.06
C GLY A 273 -23.93 -7.02 15.23
N ALA A 274 -23.34 -8.21 15.36
CA ALA A 274 -24.05 -9.50 15.41
C ALA A 274 -24.20 -10.07 16.83
N PHE A 275 -23.88 -9.30 17.87
CA PHE A 275 -23.89 -9.82 19.24
C PHE A 275 -25.29 -10.01 19.81
N ASP A 276 -26.22 -9.10 19.50
CA ASP A 276 -27.58 -9.15 20.05
C ASP A 276 -28.53 -10.06 19.26
N ASP A 277 -28.06 -10.62 18.14
CA ASP A 277 -28.79 -11.64 17.35
C ASP A 277 -28.87 -12.98 18.13
#